data_AF-A0AAD3Y824-F1
#
_entry.id   AF-A0AAD3Y824-F1
#
_cell.length_a   1.000
_cell.length_b   1.000
_cell.length_c   1.000
_cell.angle_alpha   90.00
_cell.angle_beta   90.00
_cell.angle_gamma   90.00
#
_symmetry.space_group_name_H-M   'P 1'
#
loop_
_entity.id
_entity.type
_entity.pdbx_description
1 polymer ?
#
loop_
_entity_poly.entity_id
_entity_poly.type
_entity_poly.pdbx_seq_one_letter_code
_entity_poly.pdbx_strand_id
1 'polypeptide(L)'
;MHPNICIFCFTADETPQAILKSADGLLSLKSDKGTASSFSDVMFATGRRPNTKNLGLEMVGVKMTRNGGIEVDEYSRTSVPSTWAVGDATDRMNLTPVALMEGMALAKTLFRNEPTKPDYRAVPTAVFSQPPIAQVGLTEGQAVQGYGDIDIFTANFRPLKATVSGLRDRVLMKLVVWLLLTLNTKHYGFAVSVKAGLTKADFDATVGIHTSSAEEIVTMRTPTQKIRSGPPENPVPFTALASIFRLMTERIPANGPKEATVFVLILLILHGMCTSLTLASIRLAISADFIPECSLVPVTVIARP
;
A
#
# COMPACT_ATOMS: atom_id res chain seq x y z
N MET A 1 13.02 -29.02 17.43
CA MET A 1 11.71 -28.40 17.72
C MET A 1 10.99 -29.31 18.71
N HIS A 2 10.27 -28.78 19.69
CA HIS A 2 9.39 -29.63 20.52
C HIS A 2 8.28 -30.22 19.64
N PRO A 3 7.98 -31.52 19.72
CA PRO A 3 7.08 -32.19 18.78
C PRO A 3 5.59 -31.82 18.91
N ASN A 4 5.20 -31.10 19.98
CA ASN A 4 3.80 -30.94 20.39
C ASN A 4 3.28 -29.49 20.41
N ILE A 5 3.93 -28.53 19.75
CA ILE A 5 3.36 -27.16 19.63
C ILE A 5 2.28 -27.17 18.54
N CYS A 6 1.04 -27.46 18.93
CA CYS A 6 -0.12 -27.31 18.06
C CYS A 6 -0.53 -25.84 18.01
N ILE A 7 -0.08 -25.11 16.98
CA ILE A 7 -0.48 -23.72 16.76
C ILE A 7 -1.89 -23.71 16.17
N PHE A 8 -2.91 -23.56 17.03
CA PHE A 8 -4.25 -23.22 16.57
C PHE A 8 -4.28 -21.75 16.16
N CYS A 9 -4.23 -21.50 14.86
CA CYS A 9 -4.43 -20.17 14.31
C CYS A 9 -5.94 -19.95 14.15
N PHE A 10 -6.46 -18.86 14.74
CA PHE A 10 -7.85 -18.48 14.57
C PHE A 10 -8.21 -18.37 13.09
N THR A 11 -9.40 -18.86 12.74
CA THR A 11 -10.00 -18.52 11.44
C THR A 11 -10.41 -17.05 11.44
N ALA A 12 -10.44 -16.40 10.28
CA ALA A 12 -10.63 -14.95 10.16
C ALA A 12 -11.98 -14.44 10.74
N ASP A 13 -12.93 -15.36 10.95
CA ASP A 13 -14.30 -15.11 11.33
C ASP A 13 -14.63 -15.66 12.75
N GLU A 14 -13.64 -15.75 13.66
CA GLU A 14 -13.81 -16.31 15.00
C GLU A 14 -13.31 -15.35 16.10
N THR A 15 -14.18 -15.00 17.05
CA THR A 15 -13.87 -14.04 18.12
C THR A 15 -13.60 -14.76 19.44
N PRO A 16 -12.38 -14.67 20.03
CA PRO A 16 -12.12 -15.21 21.35
C PRO A 16 -12.89 -14.46 22.44
N GLN A 17 -13.54 -15.21 23.34
CA GLN A 17 -14.34 -14.69 24.46
C GLN A 17 -13.70 -14.93 25.83
N ALA A 18 -13.12 -16.11 26.04
CA ALA A 18 -12.48 -16.47 27.31
C ALA A 18 -11.41 -17.56 27.15
N ILE A 19 -10.43 -17.56 28.05
CA ILE A 19 -9.51 -18.69 28.25
C ILE A 19 -9.83 -19.31 29.60
N LEU A 20 -10.04 -20.62 29.60
CA LEU A 20 -10.34 -21.44 30.77
C LEU A 20 -9.15 -22.35 31.03
N LYS A 21 -8.81 -22.58 32.30
CA LYS A 21 -7.74 -23.50 32.70
C LYS A 21 -8.36 -24.75 33.34
N SER A 22 -8.02 -25.90 32.80
CA SER A 22 -8.45 -27.22 33.27
C SER A 22 -7.59 -27.73 34.43
N ALA A 23 -8.11 -28.71 35.18
CA ALA A 23 -7.43 -29.28 36.35
C ALA A 23 -6.13 -30.05 36.02
N ASP A 24 -6.01 -30.53 34.78
CA ASP A 24 -4.79 -31.13 34.21
C ASP A 24 -3.73 -30.08 33.81
N GLY A 25 -4.03 -28.79 33.95
CA GLY A 25 -3.16 -27.68 33.59
C GLY A 25 -3.30 -27.19 32.14
N LEU A 26 -4.08 -27.89 31.30
CA LEU A 26 -4.34 -27.47 29.91
C LEU A 26 -5.28 -26.26 29.84
N LEU A 27 -5.25 -25.59 28.70
CA LEU A 27 -6.07 -24.44 28.38
C LEU A 27 -7.16 -24.82 27.38
N SER A 28 -8.36 -24.29 27.62
CA SER A 28 -9.47 -24.28 26.66
C SER A 28 -9.80 -22.84 26.29
N LEU A 29 -10.10 -22.62 25.02
CA LEU A 29 -10.41 -21.34 24.43
C LEU A 29 -11.89 -21.33 24.02
N LYS A 30 -12.68 -20.46 24.65
CA LYS A 30 -14.06 -20.20 24.26
C LYS A 30 -14.11 -19.07 23.24
N SER A 31 -14.85 -19.26 22.16
CA SER A 31 -15.13 -18.27 21.12
C SER A 31 -16.64 -18.10 20.92
N ASP A 32 -17.02 -17.20 20.01
CA ASP A 32 -18.37 -17.09 19.46
C ASP A 32 -18.83 -18.33 18.67
N LYS A 33 -17.89 -19.13 18.15
CA LYS A 33 -18.16 -20.36 17.38
C LYS A 33 -18.13 -21.65 18.20
N GLY A 34 -17.66 -21.62 19.44
CA GLY A 34 -17.68 -22.80 20.32
C GLY A 34 -16.62 -22.77 21.41
N THR A 35 -16.02 -23.94 21.67
CA THR A 35 -14.90 -24.05 22.62
C THR A 35 -13.90 -25.09 22.11
N ALA A 36 -12.72 -24.61 21.71
CA ALA A 36 -11.59 -25.46 21.42
C ALA A 36 -10.83 -25.77 22.73
N SER A 37 -10.26 -26.96 22.86
CA SER A 37 -9.70 -27.44 24.13
C SER A 37 -8.34 -28.13 23.95
N SER A 38 -7.66 -28.37 25.07
CA SER A 38 -6.42 -29.15 25.17
C SER A 38 -5.17 -28.47 24.59
N PHE A 39 -5.06 -27.14 24.76
CA PHE A 39 -3.85 -26.37 24.44
C PHE A 39 -2.90 -26.32 25.63
N SER A 40 -1.59 -26.31 25.41
CA SER A 40 -0.61 -25.98 26.46
C SER A 40 -0.50 -24.47 26.69
N ASP A 41 -0.58 -23.70 25.62
CA ASP A 41 -0.29 -22.27 25.58
C ASP A 41 -1.26 -21.54 24.63
N VAL A 42 -1.50 -20.25 24.88
CA VAL A 42 -2.26 -19.37 23.97
C VAL A 42 -1.43 -18.11 23.71
N MET A 43 -1.06 -17.88 22.44
CA MET A 43 -0.24 -16.74 22.03
C MET A 43 -1.11 -15.62 21.43
N PHE A 44 -1.05 -14.43 22.03
CA PHE A 44 -1.74 -13.24 21.51
C PHE A 44 -0.82 -12.47 20.54
N ALA A 45 -1.18 -12.46 19.26
CA ALA A 45 -0.51 -11.69 18.20
C ALA A 45 -1.38 -10.54 17.67
N THR A 46 -2.25 -9.96 18.52
CA THR A 46 -3.31 -9.01 18.14
C THR A 46 -2.83 -7.56 17.90
N GLY A 47 -1.58 -7.39 17.46
CA GLY A 47 -0.94 -6.08 17.24
C GLY A 47 -0.05 -5.60 18.38
N ARG A 48 0.46 -4.37 18.23
CA ARG A 48 1.37 -3.68 19.17
C ARG A 48 0.73 -2.36 19.59
N ARG A 49 1.19 -1.79 20.71
CA ARG A 49 0.85 -0.42 21.14
C ARG A 49 2.13 0.34 21.44
N PRO A 50 2.19 1.66 21.17
CA PRO A 50 3.35 2.48 21.53
C PRO A 50 3.68 2.39 23.02
N ASN A 51 4.96 2.24 23.36
CA ASN A 51 5.42 2.17 24.74
C ASN A 51 5.69 3.56 25.32
N THR A 52 4.62 4.34 25.51
CA THR A 52 4.67 5.77 25.86
C THR A 52 4.20 6.07 27.28
N LYS A 53 3.68 5.06 27.99
CA LYS A 53 3.20 5.18 29.37
C LYS A 53 4.33 5.51 30.35
N ASN A 54 4.00 6.27 31.38
CA ASN A 54 4.90 6.63 32.50
C ASN A 54 6.17 7.40 32.09
N LEU A 55 6.22 7.97 30.87
CA LEU A 55 7.33 8.80 30.38
C LEU A 55 7.19 10.29 30.77
N GLY A 56 6.11 10.69 31.46
CA GLY A 56 5.87 12.08 31.87
C GLY A 56 5.50 13.04 30.74
N LEU A 57 5.20 12.53 29.54
CA LEU A 57 4.92 13.31 28.31
C LEU A 57 3.81 14.35 28.49
N GLU A 58 2.75 14.01 29.24
CA GLU A 58 1.65 14.94 29.56
C GLU A 58 2.12 16.12 30.40
N MET A 59 3.02 15.91 31.37
CA MET A 59 3.53 16.97 32.26
C MET A 59 4.39 18.00 31.50
N VAL A 60 5.02 17.58 30.40
CA VAL A 60 5.85 18.46 29.55
C VAL A 60 5.10 18.99 28.32
N GLY A 61 3.81 18.65 28.13
CA GLY A 61 2.98 19.15 27.03
C GLY A 61 3.24 18.49 25.66
N VAL A 62 3.78 17.27 25.64
CA VAL A 62 3.89 16.47 24.40
C VAL A 62 2.52 15.92 24.03
N LYS A 63 2.06 16.24 22.81
CA LYS A 63 0.80 15.74 22.25
C LYS A 63 0.90 14.26 21.88
N MET A 64 -0.21 13.56 22.06
CA MET A 64 -0.35 12.13 21.82
C MET A 64 -1.51 11.86 20.87
N THR A 65 -1.34 10.90 19.97
CA THR A 65 -2.41 10.41 19.10
C THR A 65 -3.41 9.54 19.88
N ARG A 66 -4.62 9.31 19.33
CA ARG A 66 -5.69 8.54 20.00
C ARG A 66 -5.31 7.10 20.37
N ASN A 67 -4.37 6.50 19.63
CA ASN A 67 -3.76 5.18 19.87
C ASN A 67 -2.61 5.19 20.88
N GLY A 68 -2.21 6.36 21.41
CA GLY A 68 -1.14 6.51 22.39
C GLY A 68 0.25 6.67 21.78
N GLY A 69 0.37 6.91 20.48
CA GLY A 69 1.62 7.29 19.83
C GLY A 69 1.97 8.75 20.10
N ILE A 70 3.25 9.10 20.03
CA ILE A 70 3.70 10.50 20.14
C ILE A 70 3.39 11.21 18.82
N GLU A 71 2.64 12.32 18.88
CA GLU A 71 2.34 13.14 17.70
C GLU A 71 3.62 13.85 17.24
N VAL A 72 3.99 13.68 15.97
CA VAL A 72 5.19 14.28 15.37
C VAL A 72 4.96 14.84 13.98
N ASP A 73 5.77 15.83 13.60
CA ASP A 73 5.83 16.38 12.25
C ASP A 73 6.60 15.49 11.25
N GLU A 74 6.75 15.96 10.00
CA GLU A 74 7.49 15.23 8.95
C GLU A 74 9.00 15.08 9.24
N TYR A 75 9.56 15.88 10.16
CA TYR A 75 10.94 15.80 10.62
C TYR A 75 11.10 14.99 11.93
N SER A 76 9.99 14.46 12.47
CA SER A 76 9.92 13.70 13.73
C SER A 76 10.01 14.55 15.01
N ARG A 77 9.72 15.85 14.93
CA ARG A 77 9.62 16.77 16.07
C ARG A 77 8.25 16.66 16.73
N THR A 78 8.20 16.68 18.07
CA THR A 78 6.93 16.70 18.81
C THR A 78 6.32 18.10 18.90
N SER A 79 5.18 18.26 19.57
CA SER A 79 4.62 19.57 19.93
C SER A 79 5.53 20.43 20.83
N VAL A 80 6.53 19.83 21.49
CA VAL A 80 7.52 20.52 22.31
C VAL A 80 8.82 20.67 21.50
N PRO A 81 9.29 21.89 21.18
CA PRO A 81 10.39 22.09 20.23
C PRO A 81 11.72 21.42 20.57
N SER A 82 12.00 21.18 21.86
CA SER A 82 13.19 20.47 22.34
C SER A 82 13.07 18.94 22.30
N THR A 83 11.89 18.40 22.02
CA THR A 83 11.57 16.97 22.15
C THR A 83 11.19 16.36 20.80
N TRP A 84 11.74 15.17 20.54
CA TRP A 84 11.64 14.45 19.26
C TRP A 84 11.33 12.98 19.53
N ALA A 85 10.66 12.30 18.60
CA ALA A 85 10.31 10.88 18.76
C ALA A 85 10.38 10.14 17.42
N VAL A 86 10.88 8.91 17.44
CA VAL A 86 11.08 8.07 16.24
C VAL A 86 10.71 6.61 16.50
N GLY A 87 10.47 5.85 15.43
CA GLY A 87 10.09 4.43 15.46
C GLY A 87 8.72 4.17 16.09
N ASP A 88 8.55 2.97 16.66
CA ASP A 88 7.29 2.46 17.23
C ASP A 88 6.64 3.39 18.29
N ALA A 89 7.38 4.34 18.87
CA ALA A 89 6.81 5.32 19.79
C ALA A 89 5.87 6.33 19.08
N THR A 90 6.03 6.54 17.77
CA THR A 90 5.19 7.43 16.94
C THR A 90 4.00 6.71 16.28
N ASP A 91 3.98 5.38 16.33
CA ASP A 91 3.03 4.50 15.62
C ASP A 91 2.86 4.81 14.11
N ARG A 92 3.92 5.27 13.44
CA ARG A 92 3.93 5.55 11.99
C ARG A 92 4.05 4.26 11.16
N MET A 93 5.23 3.65 11.16
CA MET A 93 5.49 2.38 10.48
C MET A 93 6.48 1.56 11.31
N ASN A 94 5.95 0.58 12.04
CA ASN A 94 6.65 -0.15 13.10
C ASN A 94 7.60 -1.22 12.54
N LEU A 95 8.71 -0.77 11.93
CA LEU A 95 9.74 -1.59 11.29
C LEU A 95 11.14 -1.08 11.66
N THR A 96 12.04 -1.99 12.05
CA THR A 96 13.42 -1.63 12.47
C THR A 96 14.18 -0.78 11.44
N PRO A 97 14.15 -1.06 10.12
CA PRO A 97 14.83 -0.23 9.13
C PRO A 97 14.24 1.18 9.02
N VAL A 98 12.94 1.35 9.30
CA VAL A 98 12.26 2.64 9.29
C VAL A 98 12.68 3.46 10.51
N ALA A 99 12.65 2.87 11.72
CA ALA A 99 13.16 3.53 12.92
C ALA A 99 14.62 3.97 12.79
N LEU A 100 15.45 3.17 12.10
CA LEU A 100 16.84 3.52 11.77
C LEU A 100 16.93 4.70 10.77
N MET A 101 16.13 4.69 9.70
CA MET A 101 16.02 5.82 8.76
C MET A 101 15.59 7.10 9.47
N GLU A 102 14.56 7.02 10.32
CA GLU A 102 14.05 8.14 11.12
C GLU A 102 15.14 8.70 12.05
N GLY A 103 15.86 7.83 12.78
CA GLY A 103 16.98 8.23 13.63
C GLY A 103 18.13 8.89 12.87
N MET A 104 18.45 8.41 11.66
CA MET A 104 19.47 9.04 10.80
C MET A 104 19.03 10.41 10.27
N ALA A 105 17.77 10.55 9.87
CA ALA A 105 17.17 11.81 9.43
C ALA A 105 17.13 12.85 10.56
N LEU A 106 16.78 12.41 11.78
CA LEU A 106 16.84 13.20 13.00
C LEU A 106 18.27 13.66 13.32
N ALA A 107 19.25 12.76 13.25
CA ALA A 107 20.65 13.09 13.54
C ALA A 107 21.24 14.11 12.55
N LYS A 108 20.89 14.03 11.27
CA LYS A 108 21.23 15.07 10.27
C LYS A 108 20.60 16.42 10.62
N THR A 109 19.31 16.41 10.95
CA THR A 109 18.55 17.62 11.30
C THR A 109 19.12 18.32 12.52
N LEU A 110 19.42 17.58 13.59
CA LEU A 110 19.91 18.13 14.86
C LEU A 110 21.40 18.48 14.88
N PHE A 111 22.26 17.65 14.28
CA PHE A 111 23.71 17.74 14.49
C PHE A 111 24.51 18.11 13.24
N ARG A 112 23.87 18.20 12.06
CA ARG A 112 24.53 18.60 10.80
C ARG A 112 23.93 19.84 10.15
N ASN A 113 22.90 20.44 10.77
CA ASN A 113 22.12 21.53 10.19
C ASN A 113 21.58 21.19 8.79
N GLU A 114 21.22 19.92 8.57
CA GLU A 114 20.71 19.35 7.32
C GLU A 114 19.28 18.83 7.57
N PRO A 115 18.24 19.69 7.55
CA PRO A 115 16.86 19.28 7.82
C PRO A 115 16.42 18.18 6.86
N THR A 116 16.30 16.97 7.38
CA THR A 116 16.07 15.75 6.61
C THR A 116 14.79 15.10 7.10
N LYS A 117 13.84 14.88 6.19
CA LYS A 117 12.63 14.09 6.49
C LYS A 117 12.82 12.62 6.10
N PRO A 118 12.27 11.66 6.87
CA PRO A 118 12.27 10.26 6.49
C PRO A 118 11.33 10.03 5.28
N ASP A 119 11.72 9.18 4.33
CA ASP A 119 10.96 8.93 3.10
C ASP A 119 10.33 7.52 3.10
N TYR A 120 9.09 7.45 3.58
CA TYR A 120 8.28 6.23 3.72
C TYR A 120 7.78 5.63 2.40
N ARG A 121 8.03 6.24 1.23
CA ARG A 121 7.60 5.68 -0.05
C ARG A 121 8.36 4.39 -0.35
N ALA A 122 7.66 3.37 -0.85
CA ALA A 122 8.27 2.11 -1.27
C ALA A 122 9.20 1.47 -0.21
N VAL A 123 8.81 1.51 1.08
CA VAL A 123 9.48 0.73 2.11
C VAL A 123 9.23 -0.76 1.86
N PRO A 124 10.28 -1.59 1.66
CA PRO A 124 10.10 -3.02 1.52
C PRO A 124 9.72 -3.65 2.86
N THR A 125 8.72 -4.53 2.83
CA THR A 125 8.27 -5.28 4.01
C THR A 125 8.27 -6.77 3.71
N ALA A 126 8.49 -7.59 4.73
CA ALA A 126 8.52 -9.05 4.60
C ALA A 126 7.88 -9.72 5.83
N VAL A 127 7.17 -10.82 5.58
CA VAL A 127 6.60 -11.71 6.60
C VAL A 127 7.29 -13.06 6.46
N PHE A 128 7.93 -13.50 7.55
CA PHE A 128 8.71 -14.74 7.59
C PHE A 128 7.82 -15.98 7.87
N SER A 129 6.70 -16.06 7.17
CA SER A 129 5.85 -17.24 7.09
C SER A 129 6.53 -18.38 6.31
N GLN A 130 5.89 -19.54 6.24
CA GLN A 130 6.27 -20.65 5.36
C GLN A 130 5.11 -20.97 4.42
N PRO A 131 5.18 -20.62 3.12
CA PRO A 131 6.24 -19.85 2.45
C PRO A 131 6.30 -18.37 2.89
N PRO A 132 7.44 -17.69 2.73
CA PRO A 132 7.60 -16.28 3.10
C PRO A 132 6.93 -15.33 2.09
N ILE A 133 6.50 -14.17 2.57
CA ILE A 133 5.84 -13.11 1.81
C ILE A 133 6.70 -11.85 1.86
N ALA A 134 6.68 -11.02 0.81
CA ALA A 134 7.21 -9.67 0.83
C ALA A 134 6.42 -8.75 -0.13
N GLN A 135 6.62 -7.44 0.01
CA GLN A 135 6.00 -6.43 -0.85
C GLN A 135 6.80 -5.12 -0.81
N VAL A 136 6.67 -4.30 -1.85
CA VAL A 136 7.25 -2.96 -1.91
C VAL A 136 6.51 -2.06 -2.89
N GLY A 137 5.71 -1.14 -2.35
CA GLY A 137 4.81 -0.30 -3.15
C GLY A 137 3.36 -0.47 -2.67
N LEU A 138 2.40 -0.25 -3.57
CA LEU A 138 0.98 -0.26 -3.27
C LEU A 138 0.34 -1.62 -3.51
N THR A 139 -0.75 -1.91 -2.80
CA THR A 139 -1.70 -2.96 -3.22
C THR A 139 -2.56 -2.45 -4.38
N GLU A 140 -3.24 -3.37 -5.06
CA GLU A 140 -4.18 -3.05 -6.15
C GLU A 140 -5.26 -2.06 -5.70
N GLY A 141 -5.87 -2.27 -4.53
CA GLY A 141 -6.95 -1.40 -4.03
C GLY A 141 -6.50 0.06 -3.85
N GLN A 142 -5.26 0.29 -3.37
CA GLN A 142 -4.73 1.66 -3.29
C GLN A 142 -4.25 2.20 -4.62
N ALA A 143 -3.78 1.35 -5.53
CA ALA A 143 -3.45 1.79 -6.87
C ALA A 143 -4.72 2.24 -7.61
N VAL A 144 -5.82 1.47 -7.56
CA VAL A 144 -7.14 1.89 -8.09
C VAL A 144 -7.63 3.16 -7.39
N GLN A 145 -7.62 3.24 -6.06
CA GLN A 145 -8.11 4.41 -5.33
C GLN A 145 -7.27 5.68 -5.58
N GLY A 146 -5.95 5.53 -5.68
CA GLY A 146 -5.03 6.65 -5.90
C GLY A 146 -4.99 7.15 -7.34
N TYR A 147 -5.22 6.25 -8.28
CA TYR A 147 -4.74 6.40 -9.66
C TYR A 147 -5.70 5.89 -10.75
N GLY A 148 -6.76 5.16 -10.40
CA GLY A 148 -7.78 4.67 -11.32
C GLY A 148 -7.37 3.44 -12.12
N ASP A 149 -6.95 3.65 -13.37
CA ASP A 149 -6.77 2.60 -14.38
C ASP A 149 -5.45 1.85 -14.24
N ILE A 150 -5.47 0.60 -13.75
CA ILE A 150 -4.26 -0.16 -13.46
C ILE A 150 -4.17 -1.46 -14.27
N ASP A 151 -2.95 -1.85 -14.63
CA ASP A 151 -2.63 -3.14 -15.26
C ASP A 151 -1.93 -4.05 -14.24
N ILE A 152 -2.36 -5.31 -14.16
CA ILE A 152 -1.87 -6.27 -13.16
C ILE A 152 -1.27 -7.46 -13.91
N PHE A 153 -0.01 -7.75 -13.65
CA PHE A 153 0.68 -8.92 -14.20
C PHE A 153 0.93 -9.90 -13.04
N THR A 154 0.62 -11.18 -13.25
CA THR A 154 0.73 -12.19 -12.20
C THR A 154 1.43 -13.43 -12.75
N ALA A 155 2.48 -13.88 -12.07
CA ALA A 155 3.12 -15.18 -12.30
C ALA A 155 2.82 -16.11 -11.14
N ASN A 156 2.35 -17.33 -11.42
CA ASN A 156 2.04 -18.34 -10.39
C ASN A 156 2.54 -19.71 -10.81
N PHE A 157 3.72 -20.10 -10.32
CA PHE A 157 4.46 -21.27 -10.79
C PHE A 157 4.99 -22.11 -9.62
N ARG A 158 5.43 -23.33 -9.93
CA ARG A 158 6.13 -24.22 -8.98
C ARG A 158 7.62 -24.20 -9.33
N PRO A 159 8.52 -23.68 -8.47
CA PRO A 159 9.95 -23.66 -8.76
C PRO A 159 10.48 -25.07 -9.05
N LEU A 160 11.46 -25.21 -9.95
CA LEU A 160 12.04 -26.51 -10.32
C LEU A 160 12.49 -27.33 -9.09
N LYS A 161 13.10 -26.67 -8.08
CA LYS A 161 13.45 -27.29 -6.80
C LYS A 161 12.24 -27.92 -6.09
N ALA A 162 11.10 -27.23 -6.05
CA ALA A 162 9.87 -27.74 -5.42
C ALA A 162 9.25 -28.89 -6.23
N THR A 163 9.33 -28.83 -7.57
CA THR A 163 8.91 -29.92 -8.46
C THR A 163 9.74 -31.19 -8.23
N VAL A 164 11.07 -31.09 -8.24
CA VAL A 164 11.98 -32.25 -8.06
C VAL A 164 11.93 -32.82 -6.64
N SER A 165 11.79 -31.98 -5.61
CA SER A 165 11.72 -32.44 -4.20
C SER A 165 10.34 -32.94 -3.75
N GLY A 166 9.33 -32.92 -4.62
CA GLY A 166 7.95 -33.29 -4.27
C GLY A 166 7.18 -32.24 -3.44
N LEU A 167 7.83 -31.17 -2.97
CA LEU A 167 7.20 -30.08 -2.23
C LEU A 167 6.12 -29.37 -3.06
N ARG A 168 4.94 -29.16 -2.47
CA ARG A 168 3.78 -28.54 -3.14
C ARG A 168 3.84 -27.00 -3.21
N ASP A 169 4.90 -26.41 -2.68
CA ASP A 169 5.10 -24.96 -2.61
C ASP A 169 5.04 -24.30 -4.01
N ARG A 170 4.28 -23.21 -4.10
CA ARG A 170 4.18 -22.36 -5.29
C ARG A 170 4.70 -20.96 -4.96
N VAL A 171 5.22 -20.29 -5.99
CA VAL A 171 5.60 -18.89 -5.92
C VAL A 171 4.58 -18.07 -6.68
N LEU A 172 4.07 -17.02 -6.03
CA LEU A 172 3.16 -16.02 -6.60
C LEU A 172 3.91 -14.69 -6.70
N MET A 173 4.05 -14.13 -7.89
CA MET A 173 4.58 -12.77 -8.09
C MET A 173 3.50 -11.91 -8.72
N LYS A 174 3.41 -10.64 -8.30
CA LYS A 174 2.32 -9.77 -8.72
C LYS A 174 2.78 -8.33 -8.92
N LEU A 175 2.83 -7.92 -10.18
CA LEU A 175 3.28 -6.62 -10.62
C LEU A 175 2.06 -5.73 -10.86
N VAL A 176 1.81 -4.81 -9.92
CA VAL A 176 0.78 -3.78 -10.08
C VAL A 176 1.41 -2.62 -10.86
N VAL A 177 0.98 -2.44 -12.11
CA VAL A 177 1.42 -1.37 -12.99
C VAL A 177 0.34 -0.31 -13.08
N TRP A 178 0.48 0.65 -12.18
CA TRP A 178 0.33 2.06 -12.52
C TRP A 178 1.65 2.76 -12.22
N LEU A 179 2.21 2.45 -11.05
CA LEU A 179 3.64 2.28 -10.79
C LEU A 179 3.80 1.13 -9.75
N LEU A 180 4.94 0.44 -9.75
CA LEU A 180 5.26 -0.90 -9.16
C LEU A 180 5.14 -1.01 -7.60
N LEU A 181 5.15 -2.18 -6.89
CA LEU A 181 5.31 -3.64 -7.15
C LEU A 181 4.71 -4.48 -5.96
N THR A 182 4.47 -5.80 -6.07
CA THR A 182 4.31 -6.72 -4.91
C THR A 182 5.03 -8.07 -5.11
N LEU A 183 5.71 -8.63 -4.09
CA LEU A 183 6.77 -9.64 -4.28
C LEU A 183 6.82 -10.75 -3.21
N ASN A 184 6.16 -11.89 -3.40
CA ASN A 184 6.24 -13.01 -2.42
C ASN A 184 7.56 -13.82 -2.47
N THR A 185 8.71 -13.16 -2.53
CA THR A 185 10.05 -13.79 -2.51
C THR A 185 11.09 -12.89 -1.83
N LYS A 186 12.24 -13.47 -1.45
CA LYS A 186 13.36 -12.79 -0.77
C LYS A 186 14.17 -11.83 -1.68
N HIS A 187 13.52 -11.14 -2.61
CA HIS A 187 14.15 -10.27 -3.60
C HIS A 187 13.97 -8.78 -3.26
N TYR A 188 14.63 -8.36 -2.18
CA TYR A 188 14.60 -6.96 -1.72
C TYR A 188 15.17 -5.95 -2.73
N GLY A 189 15.96 -6.40 -3.71
CA GLY A 189 16.63 -5.53 -4.70
C GLY A 189 15.68 -4.65 -5.52
N PHE A 190 14.45 -5.10 -5.77
CA PHE A 190 13.45 -4.32 -6.51
C PHE A 190 12.90 -3.13 -5.73
N ALA A 191 13.14 -3.02 -4.42
CA ALA A 191 12.77 -1.82 -3.66
C ALA A 191 13.46 -0.56 -4.21
N VAL A 192 14.72 -0.71 -4.66
CA VAL A 192 15.47 0.37 -5.33
C VAL A 192 14.81 0.71 -6.67
N SER A 193 14.38 -0.28 -7.45
CA SER A 193 13.67 -0.08 -8.72
C SER A 193 12.37 0.72 -8.54
N VAL A 194 11.57 0.41 -7.50
CA VAL A 194 10.34 1.17 -7.18
C VAL A 194 10.69 2.59 -6.71
N LYS A 195 11.69 2.74 -5.83
CA LYS A 195 12.14 4.04 -5.31
C LYS A 195 12.70 4.95 -6.41
N ALA A 196 13.32 4.36 -7.44
CA ALA A 196 13.83 5.03 -8.63
C ALA A 196 12.74 5.32 -9.69
N GLY A 197 11.51 4.85 -9.50
CA GLY A 197 10.40 5.08 -10.44
C GLY A 197 10.51 4.31 -11.75
N LEU A 198 11.20 3.17 -11.78
CA LEU A 198 11.33 2.36 -12.99
C LEU A 198 9.97 1.89 -13.50
N THR A 199 9.80 1.93 -14.83
CA THR A 199 8.56 1.61 -15.54
C THR A 199 8.48 0.13 -15.90
N LYS A 200 7.30 -0.32 -16.33
CA LYS A 200 7.15 -1.68 -16.87
C LYS A 200 8.07 -1.95 -18.07
N ALA A 201 8.35 -0.92 -18.88
CA ALA A 201 9.23 -1.02 -20.05
C ALA A 201 10.70 -1.28 -19.66
N ASP A 202 11.18 -0.71 -18.56
CA ASP A 202 12.55 -0.95 -18.05
C ASP A 202 12.71 -2.40 -17.58
N PHE A 203 11.68 -2.94 -16.93
CA PHE A 203 11.60 -4.35 -16.57
C PHE A 203 11.52 -5.25 -17.81
N ASP A 204 10.76 -4.86 -18.82
CA ASP A 204 10.68 -5.58 -20.10
C ASP A 204 12.01 -5.58 -20.88
N ALA A 205 12.80 -4.52 -20.79
CA ALA A 205 14.12 -4.41 -21.41
C ALA A 205 15.22 -5.17 -20.65
N THR A 206 14.96 -5.59 -19.41
CA THR A 206 15.94 -6.27 -18.56
C THR A 206 16.04 -7.76 -18.90
N VAL A 207 17.27 -8.25 -19.09
CA VAL A 207 17.54 -9.69 -19.30
C VAL A 207 17.45 -10.43 -17.97
N GLY A 208 16.66 -11.51 -17.94
CA GLY A 208 16.49 -12.36 -16.74
C GLY A 208 17.72 -13.19 -16.41
N ILE A 209 17.93 -13.45 -15.11
CA ILE A 209 18.98 -14.36 -14.62
C ILE A 209 18.40 -15.78 -14.54
N HIS A 210 18.80 -16.65 -15.46
CA HIS A 210 18.35 -18.03 -15.54
C HIS A 210 19.27 -18.98 -14.76
N THR A 211 18.81 -19.90 -13.91
CA THR A 211 17.43 -20.08 -13.42
C THR A 211 17.25 -19.31 -12.10
N SER A 212 16.25 -18.44 -12.02
CA SER A 212 15.90 -17.77 -10.76
C SER A 212 14.44 -17.38 -10.73
N SER A 213 13.78 -17.52 -9.58
CA SER A 213 12.39 -17.05 -9.45
C SER A 213 12.25 -15.54 -9.72
N ALA A 214 13.32 -14.75 -9.57
CA ALA A 214 13.31 -13.32 -9.91
C ALA A 214 13.17 -13.04 -11.42
N GLU A 215 13.51 -13.99 -12.29
CA GLU A 215 13.43 -13.80 -13.75
C GLU A 215 11.98 -13.57 -14.23
N GLU A 216 11.00 -14.14 -13.53
CA GLU A 216 9.57 -13.94 -13.80
C GLU A 216 9.13 -12.47 -13.78
N ILE A 217 9.82 -11.63 -12.98
CA ILE A 217 9.48 -10.20 -12.82
C ILE A 217 9.81 -9.41 -14.10
N VAL A 218 10.75 -9.88 -14.91
CA VAL A 218 11.17 -9.27 -16.19
C VAL A 218 10.63 -10.02 -17.42
N THR A 219 9.98 -11.18 -17.23
CA THR A 219 9.34 -11.97 -18.31
C THR A 219 7.81 -11.87 -18.36
N MET A 220 7.15 -11.30 -17.35
CA MET A 220 5.71 -10.99 -17.38
C MET A 220 5.37 -9.94 -18.46
N ARG A 221 5.14 -10.36 -19.72
CA ARG A 221 4.92 -9.45 -20.87
C ARG A 221 3.48 -8.94 -21.03
N THR A 222 2.49 -9.70 -20.57
CA THR A 222 1.06 -9.40 -20.78
C THR A 222 0.34 -9.28 -19.45
N PRO A 223 -0.49 -8.24 -19.23
CA PRO A 223 -1.24 -8.11 -17.98
C PRO A 223 -2.28 -9.23 -17.88
N THR A 224 -2.28 -9.91 -16.75
CA THR A 224 -3.27 -10.94 -16.37
C THR A 224 -4.64 -10.35 -16.05
N GLN A 225 -4.70 -9.08 -15.63
CA GLN A 225 -5.92 -8.35 -15.37
C GLN A 225 -5.73 -6.87 -15.69
N LYS A 226 -6.78 -6.22 -16.15
CA LYS A 226 -6.85 -4.77 -16.35
C LYS A 226 -8.03 -4.25 -15.55
N ILE A 227 -7.77 -3.37 -14.58
CA ILE A 227 -8.83 -2.66 -13.87
C ILE A 227 -8.95 -1.28 -14.53
N ARG A 228 -10.18 -0.88 -14.83
CA ARG A 228 -10.51 0.39 -15.45
C ARG A 228 -11.62 1.04 -14.65
N SER A 229 -11.40 2.29 -14.27
CA SER A 229 -12.41 3.13 -13.66
C SER A 229 -13.35 3.57 -14.77
N GLY A 230 -14.65 3.30 -14.63
CA GLY A 230 -15.64 3.85 -15.55
C GLY A 230 -15.60 5.40 -15.53
N PRO A 231 -16.19 6.07 -16.53
CA PRO A 231 -16.42 7.51 -16.42
C PRO A 231 -17.22 7.81 -15.13
N PRO A 232 -16.94 8.92 -14.43
CA PRO A 232 -17.57 9.21 -13.14
C PRO A 232 -19.09 9.27 -13.27
N GLU A 233 -19.80 8.60 -12.34
CA GLU A 233 -21.28 8.45 -12.36
C GLU A 233 -22.04 9.80 -12.41
N ASN A 234 -21.40 10.88 -11.97
CA ASN A 234 -21.87 12.24 -12.17
C ASN A 234 -20.89 13.00 -13.08
N PRO A 235 -21.08 12.98 -14.42
CA PRO A 235 -20.41 13.95 -15.27
C PRO A 235 -20.84 15.35 -14.83
N VAL A 236 -19.87 16.21 -14.52
CA VAL A 236 -20.14 17.62 -14.17
C VAL A 236 -20.95 18.23 -15.32
N PRO A 237 -22.20 18.70 -15.08
CA PRO A 237 -23.07 19.09 -16.18
C PRO A 237 -22.41 20.22 -16.97
N PHE A 238 -22.46 20.11 -18.31
CA PHE A 238 -21.76 20.99 -19.24
C PHE A 238 -22.06 22.49 -19.02
N THR A 239 -23.21 22.78 -18.41
CA THR A 239 -23.62 24.11 -17.95
C THR A 239 -22.69 24.72 -16.91
N ALA A 240 -22.13 23.94 -15.98
CA ALA A 240 -21.19 24.45 -14.97
C ALA A 240 -19.83 24.82 -15.61
N LEU A 241 -19.35 24.02 -16.54
CA LEU A 241 -18.15 24.33 -17.34
C LEU A 241 -18.38 25.58 -18.22
N ALA A 242 -19.55 25.71 -18.85
CA ALA A 242 -19.91 26.91 -19.61
C ALA A 242 -19.99 28.17 -18.73
N SER A 243 -20.50 28.07 -17.49
CA SER A 243 -20.51 29.19 -16.53
C SER A 243 -19.10 29.62 -16.12
N ILE A 244 -18.19 28.66 -15.87
CA ILE A 244 -16.78 28.95 -15.57
C ILE A 244 -16.09 29.60 -16.79
N PHE A 245 -16.33 29.08 -18.00
CA PHE A 245 -15.77 29.62 -19.23
C PHE A 245 -16.24 31.07 -19.50
N ARG A 246 -17.51 31.37 -19.22
CA ARG A 246 -18.06 32.72 -19.30
C ARG A 246 -17.45 33.67 -18.26
N LEU A 247 -17.32 33.23 -17.01
CA LEU A 247 -16.68 34.01 -15.93
C LEU A 247 -15.19 34.30 -16.19
N MET A 248 -14.48 33.40 -16.89
CA MET A 248 -13.07 33.64 -17.26
C MET A 248 -12.92 34.52 -18.50
N THR A 249 -13.84 34.45 -19.47
CA THR A 249 -13.77 35.30 -20.68
C THR A 249 -14.26 36.73 -20.44
N GLU A 250 -15.28 36.95 -19.60
CA GLU A 250 -15.78 38.29 -19.22
C GLU A 250 -14.76 39.11 -18.38
N ARG A 251 -13.67 38.50 -17.89
CA ARG A 251 -12.59 39.18 -17.14
C ARG A 251 -11.35 39.54 -17.97
N ILE A 252 -11.33 39.24 -19.27
CA ILE A 252 -10.18 39.56 -20.13
C ILE A 252 -10.40 40.96 -20.76
N PRO A 253 -9.54 41.97 -20.48
CA PRO A 253 -9.68 43.27 -21.11
C PRO A 253 -9.40 43.18 -22.62
N ALA A 254 -10.19 43.90 -23.42
CA ALA A 254 -10.24 43.76 -24.89
C ALA A 254 -8.90 44.02 -25.63
N ASN A 255 -7.92 44.63 -24.97
CA ASN A 255 -6.60 44.94 -25.51
C ASN A 255 -5.45 44.10 -24.88
N GLY A 256 -5.76 42.96 -24.23
CA GLY A 256 -4.76 42.04 -23.70
C GLY A 256 -4.01 41.23 -24.77
N PRO A 257 -2.80 40.70 -24.48
CA PRO A 257 -2.02 39.91 -25.43
C PRO A 257 -2.72 38.60 -25.80
N LYS A 258 -2.98 38.41 -27.08
CA LYS A 258 -3.77 37.28 -27.63
C LYS A 258 -3.17 35.89 -27.38
N GLU A 259 -1.87 35.84 -27.07
CA GLU A 259 -1.11 34.62 -26.80
C GLU A 259 -1.55 33.91 -25.51
N ALA A 260 -1.97 34.66 -24.49
CA ALA A 260 -2.45 34.10 -23.22
C ALA A 260 -3.75 33.30 -23.40
N THR A 261 -4.66 33.77 -24.27
CA THR A 261 -5.94 33.10 -24.57
C THR A 261 -5.73 31.76 -25.26
N VAL A 262 -4.72 31.66 -26.13
CA VAL A 262 -4.37 30.41 -26.82
C VAL A 262 -3.77 29.38 -25.85
N PHE A 263 -2.92 29.82 -24.91
CA PHE A 263 -2.34 28.94 -23.88
C PHE A 263 -3.39 28.30 -22.97
N VAL A 264 -4.41 29.05 -22.52
CA VAL A 264 -5.49 28.50 -21.68
C VAL A 264 -6.34 27.49 -22.45
N LEU A 265 -6.60 27.74 -23.73
CA LEU A 265 -7.37 26.83 -24.59
C LEU A 265 -6.62 25.49 -24.82
N ILE A 266 -5.31 25.56 -25.05
CA ILE A 266 -4.45 24.38 -25.23
C ILE A 266 -4.35 23.56 -23.92
N LEU A 267 -4.22 24.21 -22.76
CA LEU A 267 -4.18 23.48 -21.48
C LEU A 267 -5.48 22.71 -21.20
N LEU A 268 -6.64 23.25 -21.58
CA LEU A 268 -7.94 22.60 -21.38
C LEU A 268 -8.14 21.41 -22.33
N ILE A 269 -7.70 21.51 -23.59
CA ILE A 269 -7.71 20.38 -24.55
C ILE A 269 -6.76 19.26 -24.08
N LEU A 270 -5.65 19.60 -23.41
CA LEU A 270 -4.70 18.61 -22.88
C LEU A 270 -5.15 17.98 -21.55
N HIS A 271 -6.00 18.64 -20.76
CA HIS A 271 -6.54 18.09 -19.50
C HIS A 271 -7.89 17.35 -19.67
N GLY A 272 -8.46 17.33 -20.88
CA GLY A 272 -9.70 16.61 -21.17
C GLY A 272 -9.85 16.26 -22.64
N MET A 273 -10.01 14.97 -22.92
CA MET A 273 -10.33 14.36 -24.23
C MET A 273 -9.15 14.25 -25.23
N CYS A 274 -8.36 13.18 -25.09
CA CYS A 274 -7.64 12.59 -26.22
C CYS A 274 -8.04 11.12 -26.46
N THR A 275 -9.34 10.91 -26.70
CA THR A 275 -9.85 9.68 -27.34
C THR A 275 -10.83 10.05 -28.45
N SER A 276 -10.33 10.02 -29.68
CA SER A 276 -11.07 9.83 -30.94
C SER A 276 -12.41 10.55 -31.12
N LEU A 277 -12.37 11.70 -31.79
CA LEU A 277 -13.54 12.29 -32.45
C LEU A 277 -13.67 11.68 -33.86
N THR A 278 -14.53 10.67 -34.01
CA THR A 278 -15.15 10.31 -35.30
C THR A 278 -16.61 9.95 -35.09
N LEU A 279 -17.52 10.62 -35.81
CA LEU A 279 -18.96 10.36 -35.75
C LEU A 279 -19.31 9.05 -36.47
N ALA A 280 -19.41 7.95 -35.72
CA ALA A 280 -20.14 6.75 -36.14
C ALA A 280 -20.57 5.94 -34.91
N SER A 281 -21.72 5.27 -34.99
CA SER A 281 -22.25 4.30 -34.01
C SER A 281 -22.94 4.88 -32.75
N ILE A 282 -24.10 5.49 -32.97
CA ILE A 282 -25.21 5.50 -31.99
C ILE A 282 -25.92 4.13 -32.06
N ARG A 283 -26.45 3.64 -30.92
CA ARG A 283 -27.07 2.29 -30.66
C ARG A 283 -26.02 1.18 -30.46
N LEU A 284 -26.18 0.19 -29.57
CA LEU A 284 -27.36 -0.31 -28.84
C LEU A 284 -27.19 -0.29 -27.30
N ALA A 285 -28.31 -0.39 -26.58
CA ALA A 285 -28.36 -0.70 -25.14
C ALA A 285 -28.74 -2.17 -24.91
N ILE A 286 -28.41 -2.73 -23.72
CA ILE A 286 -29.26 -3.56 -22.82
C ILE A 286 -28.41 -4.13 -21.64
N SER A 287 -29.08 -4.41 -20.53
CA SER A 287 -28.64 -4.62 -19.13
C SER A 287 -28.22 -6.04 -18.72
N ALA A 288 -27.57 -6.18 -17.54
CA ALA A 288 -27.95 -7.14 -16.47
C ALA A 288 -27.22 -6.85 -15.13
N ASP A 289 -27.82 -7.26 -14.01
CA ASP A 289 -27.49 -6.85 -12.61
C ASP A 289 -26.88 -7.96 -11.71
N PHE A 290 -26.13 -7.56 -10.66
CA PHE A 290 -25.99 -8.15 -9.29
C PHE A 290 -25.55 -9.65 -9.11
N ILE A 291 -24.95 -10.21 -8.03
CA ILE A 291 -24.61 -9.91 -6.60
C ILE A 291 -23.26 -10.68 -6.26
N PRO A 292 -22.83 -10.99 -5.00
CA PRO A 292 -22.33 -10.21 -3.86
C PRO A 292 -20.82 -10.38 -3.50
N GLU A 293 -20.36 -9.52 -2.58
CA GLU A 293 -19.36 -9.71 -1.50
C GLU A 293 -18.22 -10.77 -1.60
N CYS A 294 -16.98 -10.28 -1.44
CA CYS A 294 -15.90 -10.98 -0.73
C CYS A 294 -15.03 -9.98 0.05
N SER A 295 -15.04 -10.08 1.37
CA SER A 295 -14.18 -9.28 2.26
C SER A 295 -12.75 -9.83 2.26
N LEU A 296 -11.73 -8.95 2.18
CA LEU A 296 -10.43 -9.07 2.86
C LEU A 296 -9.55 -7.82 2.63
N VAL A 297 -8.82 -7.44 3.67
CA VAL A 297 -8.03 -6.20 3.94
C VAL A 297 -6.52 -6.61 4.01
N PRO A 298 -5.42 -5.78 3.91
CA PRO A 298 -5.22 -4.30 4.07
C PRO A 298 -4.19 -3.51 3.15
N VAL A 299 -4.18 -2.15 3.25
CA VAL A 299 -3.04 -1.15 3.40
C VAL A 299 -1.86 -1.02 2.37
N THR A 300 -1.28 0.15 1.92
CA THR A 300 -1.61 1.62 1.92
C THR A 300 -0.69 2.50 0.96
N VAL A 301 -1.25 3.52 0.25
CA VAL A 301 -0.82 4.93 -0.19
C VAL A 301 0.70 5.35 -0.26
N ILE A 302 1.29 6.22 -1.15
CA ILE A 302 1.08 6.84 -2.52
C ILE A 302 2.29 7.79 -2.91
N ALA A 303 2.30 8.45 -4.10
CA ALA A 303 3.00 9.74 -4.52
C ALA A 303 4.43 9.75 -5.16
N ARG A 304 4.82 10.63 -6.12
CA ARG A 304 4.27 11.58 -7.15
C ARG A 304 5.49 12.30 -7.79
N PRO A 305 5.38 13.06 -8.92
CA PRO A 305 4.39 12.99 -10.00
C PRO A 305 4.85 12.06 -11.13
#